data_AF-A0A3A4R0L1-F1
#
_entry.id   AF-A0A3A4R0L1-F1
#
_cell.length_a   1.000
_cell.length_b   1.000
_cell.length_c   1.000
_cell.angle_alpha   90.00
_cell.angle_beta   90.00
_cell.angle_gamma   90.00
#
_symmetry.space_group_name_H-M   'P 1'
#
loop_
_entity.id
_entity.type
_entity.pdbx_description
1 polymer ?
#
loop_
_entity_poly.entity_id
_entity_poly.type
_entity_poly.pdbx_seq_one_letter_code
_entity_poly.pdbx_strand_id
1 'polypeptide(L)'
;MKRTIVFLIPFFIILFCSNIFGSEVELIEPIGTNGGINWTSGIIIAKGSGAPSPDVQNPAQGRILAKRAAISDARRNLLETLEGVRVASTTIVKEYMVENDVIKTRVHGIVKGSKVTDTKYMSDGSVEVTVSMSIKGDLLSLFLKPVGKKAVAPVKVIEGDTSKPEATTEKPVTEPAPDIKEPSVPMASKTEEPKAEEPPPLKLPDYTGLVVDARTLKLKPALIPRILESSGKELYHSEVVSPEGAAENGVALYSRDLTAAQTNSRVTNNPITLKAEKVSDKSPSDIVMSDKDAEIFRAIIKQKGFLKQCRVMIVID
;
A
#
# COMPACT_ATOMS: atom_id res chain seq x y z
N MET A 1 81.49 0.19 -25.08
CA MET A 1 80.60 0.89 -24.12
C MET A 1 79.44 1.54 -24.85
N LYS A 2 78.25 0.93 -24.84
CA LYS A 2 76.96 1.63 -25.04
C LYS A 2 75.95 0.93 -24.14
N ARG A 3 75.48 1.66 -23.11
CA ARG A 3 74.59 1.18 -22.06
C ARG A 3 73.16 1.22 -22.58
N THR A 4 72.53 0.06 -22.73
CA THR A 4 71.09 -0.04 -23.04
C THR A 4 70.31 0.19 -21.75
N ILE A 5 69.63 1.31 -21.67
CA ILE A 5 68.76 1.68 -20.54
C ILE A 5 67.42 0.98 -20.73
N VAL A 6 67.10 0.03 -19.85
CA VAL A 6 65.79 -0.61 -19.77
C VAL A 6 64.88 0.28 -18.92
N PHE A 7 63.90 0.93 -19.54
CA PHE A 7 62.83 1.62 -18.81
C PHE A 7 61.77 0.62 -18.40
N LEU A 8 61.69 0.35 -17.10
CA LEU A 8 60.68 -0.49 -16.47
C LEU A 8 59.46 0.39 -16.17
N ILE A 9 58.46 0.34 -17.04
CA ILE A 9 57.18 1.06 -16.85
C ILE A 9 56.39 0.32 -15.77
N PRO A 10 56.04 0.94 -14.62
CA PRO A 10 55.19 0.30 -13.65
C PRO A 10 53.76 0.21 -14.22
N PHE A 11 53.31 -1.01 -14.47
CA PHE A 11 51.93 -1.33 -14.81
C PHE A 11 51.05 -1.09 -13.58
N PHE A 12 50.62 0.17 -13.40
CA PHE A 12 49.66 0.57 -12.38
C PHE A 12 48.29 0.03 -12.81
N ILE A 13 47.94 -1.17 -12.33
CA ILE A 13 46.57 -1.71 -12.44
C ILE A 13 45.69 -0.79 -11.59
N ILE A 14 45.11 0.22 -12.24
CA ILE A 14 43.94 0.91 -11.72
C ILE A 14 42.83 -0.14 -11.75
N LEU A 15 42.62 -0.80 -10.62
CA LEU A 15 41.43 -1.57 -10.35
C LEU A 15 40.27 -0.55 -10.33
N PHE A 16 39.75 -0.24 -11.52
CA PHE A 16 38.45 0.37 -11.69
C PHE A 16 37.47 -0.67 -11.14
N CYS A 17 37.20 -0.61 -9.83
CA CYS A 17 35.93 -1.10 -9.30
C CYS A 17 34.86 -0.25 -9.97
N SER A 18 34.45 -0.65 -11.16
CA SER A 18 33.14 -0.32 -11.69
C SER A 18 32.17 -0.82 -10.64
N ASN A 19 31.68 0.10 -9.81
CA ASN A 19 30.40 -0.06 -9.16
C ASN A 19 29.41 -0.28 -10.31
N ILE A 20 29.15 -1.54 -10.62
CA ILE A 20 27.98 -1.93 -11.39
C ILE A 20 26.82 -1.58 -10.46
N PHE A 21 26.39 -0.33 -10.50
CA PHE A 21 25.06 0.06 -10.05
C PHE A 21 24.12 -0.65 -11.02
N GLY A 22 23.78 -1.90 -10.71
CA GLY A 22 22.71 -2.60 -11.40
C GLY A 22 21.46 -1.75 -11.21
N SER A 23 20.92 -1.20 -12.29
CA SER A 23 19.59 -0.60 -12.25
C SER A 23 18.63 -1.70 -11.80
N GLU A 24 18.01 -1.53 -10.64
CA GLU A 24 16.99 -2.46 -10.15
C GLU A 24 15.94 -2.65 -11.25
N VAL A 25 15.63 -3.90 -11.58
CA VAL A 25 14.59 -4.20 -12.57
C VAL A 25 13.25 -3.79 -11.97
N GLU A 26 12.68 -2.70 -12.47
CA GLU A 26 11.42 -2.19 -11.95
C GLU A 26 10.29 -3.20 -12.14
N LEU A 27 9.50 -3.39 -11.07
CA LEU A 27 8.30 -4.20 -11.09
C LEU A 27 7.12 -3.35 -11.55
N ILE A 28 6.86 -3.38 -12.86
CA ILE A 28 5.75 -2.67 -13.48
C ILE A 28 4.64 -3.66 -13.82
N GLU A 29 3.43 -3.38 -13.34
CA GLU A 29 2.21 -4.09 -13.74
C GLU A 29 1.34 -3.16 -14.60
N PRO A 30 1.05 -3.52 -15.86
CA PRO A 30 0.09 -2.79 -16.67
C PRO A 30 -1.33 -3.01 -16.13
N ILE A 31 -2.09 -1.93 -16.00
CA ILE A 31 -3.51 -1.98 -15.59
C ILE A 31 -4.34 -1.19 -16.59
N GLY A 32 -5.21 -1.91 -17.31
CA GLY A 32 -5.92 -1.36 -18.45
C GLY A 32 -4.98 -1.16 -19.65
N THR A 33 -5.39 -0.29 -20.57
CA THR A 33 -4.67 -0.06 -21.84
C THR A 33 -3.61 1.03 -21.72
N ASN A 34 -3.89 2.07 -20.93
CA ASN A 34 -3.12 3.32 -20.95
C ASN A 34 -2.40 3.63 -19.63
N GLY A 35 -2.36 2.69 -18.67
CA GLY A 35 -1.72 2.94 -17.39
C GLY A 35 -1.11 1.69 -16.76
N GLY A 36 -0.41 1.91 -15.67
CA GLY A 36 0.25 0.87 -14.92
C GLY A 36 0.80 1.37 -13.60
N ILE A 37 1.19 0.43 -12.76
CA ILE A 37 1.74 0.68 -11.43
C ILE A 37 3.15 0.12 -11.37
N ASN A 38 4.09 0.96 -10.95
CA ASN A 38 5.43 0.57 -10.57
C ASN A 38 5.44 0.30 -9.07
N TRP A 39 5.46 -0.99 -8.72
CA TRP A 39 5.43 -1.48 -7.34
C TRP A 39 6.77 -1.32 -6.62
N THR A 40 7.86 -1.18 -7.37
CA THR A 40 9.20 -0.90 -6.83
C THR A 40 9.29 0.52 -6.30
N SER A 41 8.84 1.51 -7.08
CA SER A 41 8.86 2.91 -6.68
C SER A 41 7.59 3.35 -5.91
N GLY A 42 6.50 2.62 -6.03
CA GLY A 42 5.20 2.98 -5.45
C GLY A 42 4.55 4.15 -6.20
N ILE A 43 4.62 4.12 -7.52
CA ILE A 43 4.08 5.15 -8.40
C ILE A 43 3.11 4.51 -9.39
N ILE A 44 1.93 5.09 -9.53
CA ILE A 44 0.97 4.75 -10.59
C ILE A 44 1.05 5.83 -11.67
N ILE A 45 1.05 5.40 -12.93
CA ILE A 45 1.14 6.26 -14.10
C ILE A 45 0.02 5.95 -15.09
N ALA A 46 -0.41 6.97 -15.83
CA ALA A 46 -1.26 6.78 -16.98
C ALA A 46 -0.97 7.81 -18.06
N LYS A 47 -1.18 7.41 -19.31
CA LYS A 47 -1.03 8.21 -20.50
C LYS A 47 -2.38 8.66 -21.02
N GLY A 48 -2.41 9.81 -21.65
CA GLY A 48 -3.58 10.27 -22.38
C GLY A 48 -3.21 11.18 -23.53
N SER A 49 -4.15 11.33 -24.45
CA SER A 49 -3.92 11.97 -25.74
C SER A 49 -4.94 13.07 -25.99
N GLY A 50 -4.51 14.11 -26.70
CA GLY A 50 -5.38 15.22 -27.08
C GLY A 50 -4.99 15.76 -28.44
N ALA A 51 -6.00 16.02 -29.27
CA ALA A 51 -5.83 16.59 -30.60
C ALA A 51 -6.34 18.04 -30.63
N PRO A 52 -5.75 18.92 -31.46
CA PRO A 52 -6.29 20.25 -31.67
C PRO A 52 -7.65 20.15 -32.38
N SER A 53 -8.61 21.01 -32.00
CA SER A 53 -9.86 21.11 -32.74
C SER A 53 -9.61 21.73 -34.12
N PRO A 54 -10.25 21.22 -35.19
CA PRO A 54 -10.12 21.78 -36.54
C PRO A 54 -10.66 23.21 -36.66
N ASP A 55 -11.50 23.64 -35.72
CA ASP A 55 -12.14 24.96 -35.72
C ASP A 55 -11.24 26.07 -35.14
N VAL A 56 -10.12 25.69 -34.53
CA VAL A 56 -9.23 26.65 -33.87
C VAL A 56 -8.30 27.30 -34.90
N GLN A 57 -8.57 28.57 -35.20
CA GLN A 57 -7.81 29.34 -36.19
C GLN A 57 -6.36 29.62 -35.78
N ASN A 58 -6.07 29.69 -34.47
CA ASN A 58 -4.74 29.96 -33.97
C ASN A 58 -4.02 28.65 -33.57
N PRO A 59 -2.96 28.21 -34.28
CA PRO A 59 -2.26 26.97 -33.96
C PRO A 59 -1.70 26.91 -32.54
N ALA A 60 -1.28 28.04 -31.97
CA ALA A 60 -0.80 28.11 -30.60
C ALA A 60 -1.95 27.84 -29.60
N GLN A 61 -3.13 28.40 -29.85
CA GLN A 61 -4.33 28.10 -29.07
C GLN A 61 -4.73 26.63 -29.21
N GLY A 62 -4.66 26.08 -30.42
CA GLY A 62 -4.95 24.67 -30.70
C GLY A 62 -4.07 23.73 -29.87
N ARG A 63 -2.77 24.02 -29.78
CA ARG A 63 -1.82 23.26 -28.95
C ARG A 63 -2.14 23.32 -27.46
N ILE A 64 -2.55 24.48 -26.94
CA ILE A 64 -2.93 24.63 -25.53
C ILE A 64 -4.17 23.78 -25.23
N LEU A 65 -5.17 23.77 -26.12
CA LEU A 65 -6.38 22.97 -25.98
C LEU A 65 -6.08 21.47 -26.09
N ALA A 66 -5.25 21.06 -27.05
CA ALA A 66 -4.81 19.68 -27.21
C ALA A 66 -4.12 19.17 -25.94
N LYS A 67 -3.20 19.95 -25.35
CA LYS A 67 -2.55 19.60 -24.09
C LYS A 67 -3.55 19.46 -22.93
N ARG A 68 -4.54 20.35 -22.82
CA ARG A 68 -5.59 20.26 -21.78
C ARG A 68 -6.45 19.00 -21.95
N ALA A 69 -6.81 18.67 -23.19
CA ALA A 69 -7.53 17.45 -23.51
C ALA A 69 -6.70 16.20 -23.13
N ALA A 70 -5.41 16.19 -23.49
CA ALA A 70 -4.49 15.10 -23.14
C ALA A 70 -4.36 14.91 -21.63
N ILE A 71 -4.26 16.00 -20.85
CA ILE A 71 -4.23 15.94 -19.37
C ILE A 71 -5.55 15.36 -18.83
N SER A 72 -6.69 15.78 -19.37
CA SER A 72 -8.00 15.28 -18.94
C SER A 72 -8.16 13.79 -19.23
N ASP A 73 -7.76 13.36 -20.43
CA ASP A 73 -7.76 11.95 -20.84
C ASP A 73 -6.81 11.12 -19.97
N ALA A 74 -5.59 11.60 -19.73
CA ALA A 74 -4.60 10.92 -18.91
C ALA A 74 -5.09 10.73 -17.47
N ARG A 75 -5.79 11.72 -16.90
CA ARG A 75 -6.39 11.62 -15.56
C ARG A 75 -7.58 10.67 -15.50
N ARG A 76 -8.39 10.59 -16.56
CA ARG A 76 -9.43 9.56 -16.68
C ARG A 76 -8.80 8.17 -16.69
N ASN A 77 -7.80 7.97 -17.54
CA ASN A 77 -7.07 6.71 -17.63
C ASN A 77 -6.40 6.37 -16.29
N LEU A 78 -5.86 7.36 -15.57
CA LEU A 78 -5.28 7.17 -14.23
C LEU A 78 -6.33 6.68 -13.22
N LEU A 79 -7.55 7.21 -13.25
CA LEU A 79 -8.64 6.74 -12.38
C LEU A 79 -9.01 5.29 -12.70
N GLU A 80 -9.13 4.94 -13.97
CA GLU A 80 -9.44 3.56 -14.40
C GLU A 80 -8.33 2.59 -13.99
N THR A 81 -7.06 2.97 -14.18
CA THR A 81 -5.89 2.20 -13.72
C THR A 81 -5.94 2.05 -12.20
N LEU A 82 -6.25 3.11 -11.46
CA LEU A 82 -6.32 3.08 -10.00
C LEU A 82 -7.46 2.19 -9.50
N GLU A 83 -8.63 2.20 -10.14
CA GLU A 83 -9.76 1.34 -9.80
C GLU A 83 -9.41 -0.16 -9.87
N GLY A 84 -8.52 -0.55 -10.80
CA GLY A 84 -8.02 -1.92 -10.94
C GLY A 84 -6.93 -2.32 -9.94
N VAL A 85 -6.42 -1.40 -9.12
CA VAL A 85 -5.37 -1.70 -8.15
C VAL A 85 -5.92 -2.54 -6.99
N ARG A 86 -5.19 -3.59 -6.65
CA ARG A 86 -5.51 -4.45 -5.49
C ARG A 86 -5.17 -3.74 -4.19
N VAL A 87 -6.16 -3.61 -3.32
CA VAL A 87 -5.98 -3.04 -1.98
C VAL A 87 -5.45 -4.10 -1.04
N ALA A 88 -6.23 -5.15 -0.81
CA ALA A 88 -5.88 -6.27 0.05
C ALA A 88 -6.63 -7.52 -0.40
N SER A 89 -5.93 -8.64 -0.42
CA SER A 89 -6.47 -9.96 -0.72
C SER A 89 -7.21 -10.05 -2.06
N THR A 90 -8.54 -10.15 -2.02
CA THR A 90 -9.40 -10.16 -3.20
C THR A 90 -9.99 -8.79 -3.52
N THR A 91 -9.79 -7.79 -2.66
CA THR A 91 -10.46 -6.50 -2.76
C THR A 91 -9.66 -5.51 -3.60
N ILE A 92 -10.32 -4.83 -4.54
CA ILE A 92 -9.73 -3.77 -5.37
C ILE A 92 -10.26 -2.38 -4.99
N VAL A 93 -9.54 -1.33 -5.41
CA VAL A 93 -9.92 0.07 -5.11
C VAL A 93 -11.34 0.38 -5.57
N LYS A 94 -11.75 -0.15 -6.72
CA LYS A 94 -13.12 0.02 -7.25
C LYS A 94 -14.19 -0.43 -6.25
N GLU A 95 -14.00 -1.55 -5.57
CA GLU A 95 -14.97 -2.09 -4.61
C GLU A 95 -15.11 -1.16 -3.41
N TYR A 96 -14.00 -0.66 -2.87
CA TYR A 96 -14.03 0.37 -1.81
C TYR A 96 -14.75 1.66 -2.25
N MET A 97 -14.63 2.05 -3.51
CA MET A 97 -15.31 3.23 -4.06
C MET A 97 -16.81 3.01 -4.26
N VAL A 98 -17.23 1.77 -4.52
CA VAL A 98 -18.65 1.40 -4.61
C VAL A 98 -19.28 1.38 -3.22
N GLU A 99 -18.55 0.86 -2.22
CA GLU A 99 -19.05 0.73 -0.85
C GLU A 99 -19.07 2.06 -0.08
N ASN A 100 -18.22 3.03 -0.45
CA ASN A 100 -18.05 4.26 0.32
C ASN A 100 -17.85 5.51 -0.57
N ASP A 101 -18.88 6.36 -0.61
CA ASP A 101 -18.87 7.63 -1.37
C ASP A 101 -17.79 8.62 -0.90
N VAL A 102 -17.38 8.58 0.37
CA VAL A 102 -16.27 9.40 0.89
C VAL A 102 -14.95 8.92 0.29
N ILE A 103 -14.73 7.60 0.21
CA ILE A 103 -13.55 7.04 -0.47
C ILE A 103 -13.59 7.42 -1.95
N LYS A 104 -14.71 7.21 -2.63
CA LYS A 104 -14.89 7.61 -4.03
C LYS A 104 -14.53 9.07 -4.26
N THR A 105 -15.11 9.97 -3.47
CA THR A 105 -14.86 11.42 -3.59
C THR A 105 -13.39 11.77 -3.35
N ARG A 106 -12.76 11.18 -2.34
CA ARG A 106 -11.34 11.42 -2.03
C ARG A 106 -10.42 10.87 -3.12
N VAL A 107 -10.67 9.67 -3.64
CA VAL A 107 -9.92 9.09 -4.76
C VAL A 107 -9.97 10.01 -5.98
N HIS A 108 -11.16 10.52 -6.36
CA HIS A 108 -11.29 11.47 -7.46
C HIS A 108 -10.50 12.76 -7.20
N GLY A 109 -10.50 13.26 -5.96
CA GLY A 109 -9.71 14.42 -5.56
C GLY A 109 -8.20 14.21 -5.73
N ILE A 110 -7.70 13.05 -5.31
CA ILE A 110 -6.29 12.69 -5.42
C ILE A 110 -5.88 12.56 -6.90
N VAL A 111 -6.68 11.89 -7.73
CA VAL A 111 -6.41 11.75 -9.18
C VAL A 111 -6.38 13.12 -9.88
N LYS A 112 -7.26 14.05 -9.50
CA LYS A 112 -7.23 15.44 -10.00
C LYS A 112 -5.94 16.16 -9.62
N GLY A 113 -5.36 15.84 -8.47
CA GLY A 113 -4.07 16.35 -7.98
C GLY A 113 -2.83 15.66 -8.57
N SER A 114 -3.00 14.71 -9.50
CA SER A 114 -1.88 14.03 -10.16
C SER A 114 -0.96 15.01 -10.90
N LYS A 115 0.33 14.66 -10.92
CA LYS A 115 1.41 15.46 -11.52
C LYS A 115 1.59 15.06 -12.97
N VAL A 116 1.77 16.05 -13.85
CA VAL A 116 2.23 15.80 -15.22
C VAL A 116 3.73 15.53 -15.17
N THR A 117 4.15 14.34 -15.55
CA THR A 117 5.58 13.94 -15.54
C THR A 117 6.21 13.98 -16.92
N ASP A 118 5.40 13.84 -17.97
CA ASP A 118 5.88 13.90 -19.35
C ASP A 118 4.85 14.56 -20.28
N THR A 119 5.32 15.22 -21.32
CA THR A 119 4.48 15.81 -22.37
C THR A 119 5.20 15.73 -23.70
N LYS A 120 4.62 14.99 -24.64
CA LYS A 120 5.15 14.81 -25.99
C LYS A 120 4.25 15.48 -27.01
N TYR A 121 4.85 16.32 -27.85
CA TYR A 121 4.18 16.96 -28.98
C TYR A 121 4.47 16.18 -30.26
N MET A 122 3.43 15.85 -31.01
CA MET A 122 3.51 15.08 -32.24
C MET A 122 3.51 16.00 -33.46
N SER A 123 3.95 15.48 -34.62
CA SER A 123 4.04 16.24 -35.86
C SER A 123 2.68 16.66 -36.43
N ASP A 124 1.64 15.88 -36.15
CA ASP A 124 0.25 16.18 -36.51
C ASP A 124 -0.43 17.21 -35.59
N GLY A 125 0.30 17.75 -34.62
CA GLY A 125 -0.20 18.71 -33.65
C GLY A 125 -0.90 18.10 -32.43
N SER A 126 -1.06 16.77 -32.38
CA SER A 126 -1.54 16.08 -31.19
C SER A 126 -0.51 16.11 -30.05
N VAL A 127 -1.00 15.90 -28.83
CA VAL A 127 -0.21 15.92 -27.60
C VAL A 127 -0.49 14.64 -26.81
N GLU A 128 0.56 13.93 -26.41
CA GLU A 128 0.50 12.85 -25.41
C GLU A 128 1.03 13.39 -24.08
N VAL A 129 0.33 13.06 -22.99
CA VAL A 129 0.71 13.45 -21.63
C VAL A 129 0.75 12.22 -20.75
N THR A 130 1.80 12.10 -19.94
CA THR A 130 1.85 11.12 -18.84
C THR A 130 1.60 11.84 -17.52
N VAL A 131 0.65 11.34 -16.74
CA VAL A 131 0.41 11.76 -15.37
C VAL A 131 0.84 10.67 -14.39
N SER A 132 1.22 11.08 -13.18
CA SER A 132 1.58 10.17 -12.10
C SER A 132 1.08 10.62 -10.74
N MET A 133 0.97 9.66 -9.83
CA MET A 133 0.77 9.89 -8.40
C MET A 133 1.41 8.77 -7.59
N SER A 134 1.68 9.04 -6.30
CA SER A 134 2.17 8.01 -5.39
C SER A 134 1.02 7.16 -4.87
N ILE A 135 1.28 5.86 -4.68
CA ILE A 135 0.33 4.95 -4.00
C ILE A 135 0.40 5.02 -2.48
N LYS A 136 1.37 5.78 -1.93
CA LYS A 136 1.57 6.02 -0.50
C LYS A 136 0.76 7.25 -0.05
N GLY A 137 0.91 7.64 1.21
CA GLY A 137 0.34 8.86 1.76
C GLY A 137 -1.19 8.84 1.77
N ASP A 138 -1.77 9.93 1.26
CA ASP A 138 -3.22 10.18 1.29
C ASP A 138 -4.02 9.01 0.70
N LEU A 139 -3.58 8.43 -0.42
CA LEU A 139 -4.30 7.33 -1.07
C LEU A 139 -4.37 6.11 -0.14
N LEU A 140 -3.21 5.62 0.31
CA LEU A 140 -3.15 4.43 1.16
C LEU A 140 -3.91 4.62 2.47
N SER A 141 -3.85 5.83 3.04
CA SER A 141 -4.55 6.17 4.28
C SER A 141 -6.06 5.97 4.22
N LEU A 142 -6.66 6.02 3.02
CA LEU A 142 -8.09 5.76 2.81
C LEU A 142 -8.47 4.32 3.11
N PHE A 143 -7.53 3.39 2.96
CA PHE A 143 -7.77 1.95 3.03
C PHE A 143 -7.24 1.29 4.32
N LEU A 144 -6.45 2.02 5.12
CA LEU A 144 -5.86 1.49 6.36
C LEU A 144 -6.83 1.46 7.55
N LYS A 145 -7.88 2.29 7.54
CA LYS A 145 -8.88 2.30 8.61
C LYS A 145 -9.99 1.33 8.23
N PRO A 146 -10.43 0.42 9.11
CA PRO A 146 -11.72 -0.23 8.91
C PRO A 146 -12.73 0.90 8.81
N VAL A 147 -13.42 1.01 7.67
CA VAL A 147 -14.59 1.85 7.54
C VAL A 147 -15.60 1.25 8.50
N GLY A 148 -15.61 1.76 9.73
CA GLY A 148 -16.58 1.34 10.73
C GLY A 148 -17.95 1.53 10.10
N LYS A 149 -18.81 0.49 10.17
CA LYS A 149 -20.24 0.61 9.93
C LYS A 149 -20.82 1.60 10.96
N LYS A 150 -20.58 2.89 10.78
CA LYS A 150 -21.39 3.93 11.39
C LYS A 150 -22.35 4.35 10.31
N ALA A 151 -23.61 3.96 10.49
CA ALA A 151 -24.74 4.52 9.78
C ALA A 151 -24.58 6.05 9.80
N VAL A 152 -24.31 6.63 8.65
CA VAL A 152 -24.36 8.07 8.48
C VAL A 152 -25.84 8.42 8.62
N ALA A 153 -26.20 8.99 9.78
CA ALA A 153 -27.51 9.60 9.94
C ALA A 153 -27.70 10.62 8.81
N PRO A 154 -28.86 10.65 8.14
CA PRO A 154 -29.07 11.57 7.04
C PRO A 154 -28.92 13.00 7.57
N VAL A 155 -28.06 13.77 6.91
CA VAL A 155 -27.95 15.21 7.08
C VAL A 155 -29.34 15.80 6.82
N LYS A 156 -30.00 16.29 7.88
CA LYS A 156 -31.24 17.07 7.72
C LYS A 156 -30.88 18.34 6.97
N VAL A 157 -31.40 18.46 5.75
CA VAL A 157 -31.52 19.72 5.03
C VAL A 157 -32.37 20.64 5.91
N ILE A 158 -31.79 21.80 6.27
CA ILE A 158 -32.51 22.85 6.97
C ILE A 158 -33.31 23.61 5.92
N GLU A 159 -34.57 23.22 5.73
CA GLU A 159 -35.60 24.12 5.23
C GLU A 159 -36.28 24.76 6.43
N GLY A 160 -36.34 26.09 6.41
CA GLY A 160 -36.79 26.88 7.53
C GLY A 160 -38.28 26.72 7.79
N ASP A 161 -38.66 26.85 9.06
CA ASP A 161 -39.97 27.40 9.36
C ASP A 161 -39.92 28.27 10.63
N THR A 162 -40.63 29.37 10.49
CA THR A 162 -41.07 30.31 11.50
C THR A 162 -42.08 29.68 12.47
N SER A 163 -42.20 30.31 13.64
CA SER A 163 -43.28 30.19 14.64
C SER A 163 -43.12 29.16 15.80
N LYS A 164 -42.72 29.73 16.95
CA LYS A 164 -43.13 29.39 18.33
C LYS A 164 -44.47 30.16 18.63
N PRO A 165 -45.19 30.01 19.78
CA PRO A 165 -45.00 29.14 20.94
C PRO A 165 -46.29 28.55 21.61
N GLU A 166 -46.12 27.51 22.44
CA GLU A 166 -46.78 27.25 23.76
C GLU A 166 -46.41 25.82 24.20
N ALA A 167 -45.64 25.53 25.26
CA ALA A 167 -45.89 25.67 26.70
C ALA A 167 -47.09 24.84 27.21
N THR A 168 -46.83 23.72 27.90
CA THR A 168 -47.37 23.38 29.24
C THR A 168 -46.62 22.16 29.80
N THR A 169 -46.41 22.23 31.11
CA THR A 169 -45.80 21.36 32.14
C THR A 169 -46.34 19.92 32.16
N GLU A 170 -45.63 18.89 32.66
CA GLU A 170 -45.40 18.59 34.10
C GLU A 170 -44.38 17.45 34.30
N LYS A 171 -43.67 17.49 35.44
CA LYS A 171 -42.95 16.40 36.14
C LYS A 171 -43.56 16.34 37.56
N PRO A 172 -43.23 15.39 38.48
CA PRO A 172 -42.73 14.01 38.37
C PRO A 172 -43.48 13.02 39.31
N VAL A 173 -43.33 11.69 39.16
CA VAL A 173 -43.58 10.74 40.27
C VAL A 173 -42.59 9.57 40.22
N THR A 174 -41.79 9.46 41.28
CA THR A 174 -41.05 8.28 41.81
C THR A 174 -42.03 7.41 42.59
N GLU A 175 -42.09 6.07 42.45
CA GLU A 175 -41.32 4.97 43.10
C GLU A 175 -42.30 3.75 43.15
N PRO A 176 -41.97 2.50 43.58
CA PRO A 176 -40.70 1.80 43.78
C PRO A 176 -40.66 0.40 43.08
N ALA A 177 -39.49 -0.24 43.17
CA ALA A 177 -39.21 -1.60 42.69
C ALA A 177 -39.88 -2.71 43.53
N PRO A 178 -40.08 -3.92 42.96
CA PRO A 178 -40.08 -5.14 43.73
C PRO A 178 -38.80 -5.96 43.48
N ASP A 179 -38.18 -6.30 44.60
CA ASP A 179 -37.11 -7.26 44.81
C ASP A 179 -37.58 -8.67 44.40
N ILE A 180 -36.95 -9.28 43.38
CA ILE A 180 -37.05 -10.71 43.12
C ILE A 180 -35.65 -11.28 43.29
N LYS A 181 -35.43 -11.90 44.45
CA LYS A 181 -34.35 -12.85 44.68
C LYS A 181 -34.55 -14.05 43.76
N GLU A 182 -33.61 -14.29 42.87
CA GLU A 182 -33.51 -15.54 42.13
C GLU A 182 -32.25 -16.33 42.59
N PRO A 183 -32.34 -17.66 42.74
CA PRO A 183 -31.41 -18.44 43.55
C PRO A 183 -30.09 -18.71 42.84
N SER A 184 -29.01 -18.68 43.62
CA SER A 184 -27.67 -19.13 43.26
C SER A 184 -27.66 -20.62 42.89
N VAL A 185 -27.49 -20.92 41.60
CA VAL A 185 -27.16 -22.27 41.12
C VAL A 185 -25.63 -22.47 41.22
N PRO A 186 -25.13 -23.63 41.68
CA PRO A 186 -23.72 -23.81 42.01
C PRO A 186 -22.81 -23.76 40.78
N MET A 187 -21.64 -23.16 41.00
CA MET A 187 -20.49 -23.09 40.12
C MET A 187 -20.08 -24.49 39.63
N ALA A 188 -20.45 -24.82 38.40
CA ALA A 188 -19.89 -25.98 37.70
C ALA A 188 -18.41 -25.70 37.42
N SER A 189 -17.57 -26.57 37.97
CA SER A 189 -16.12 -26.60 37.84
C SER A 189 -15.71 -26.47 36.37
N LYS A 190 -15.00 -25.39 36.07
CA LYS A 190 -14.29 -25.20 34.82
C LYS A 190 -13.05 -26.08 34.88
N THR A 191 -13.09 -27.22 34.23
CA THR A 191 -11.89 -28.01 33.94
C THR A 191 -10.94 -27.11 33.16
N GLU A 192 -9.88 -26.64 33.82
CA GLU A 192 -8.74 -26.01 33.16
C GLU A 192 -8.11 -27.04 32.24
N GLU A 193 -8.28 -26.86 30.93
CA GLU A 193 -7.38 -27.47 29.96
C GLU A 193 -5.95 -27.05 30.31
N PRO A 194 -4.96 -27.96 30.29
CA PRO A 194 -3.58 -27.62 30.59
C PRO A 194 -3.13 -26.55 29.60
N LYS A 195 -2.80 -25.35 30.11
CA LYS A 195 -2.09 -24.32 29.35
C LYS A 195 -0.76 -24.93 28.94
N ALA A 196 -0.69 -25.40 27.69
CA ALA A 196 0.55 -25.85 27.08
C ALA A 196 1.62 -24.79 27.36
N GLU A 197 2.70 -25.21 28.02
CA GLU A 197 3.85 -24.37 28.30
C GLU A 197 4.31 -23.76 26.97
N GLU A 198 4.14 -22.44 26.80
CA GLU A 198 4.66 -21.76 25.62
C GLU A 198 6.17 -22.03 25.57
N PRO A 199 6.71 -22.54 24.45
CA PRO A 199 8.14 -22.77 24.32
C PRO A 199 8.90 -21.47 24.63
N PRO A 200 10.09 -21.56 25.25
CA PRO A 200 10.85 -20.39 25.66
C PRO A 200 11.03 -19.43 24.48
N PRO A 201 10.88 -18.10 24.71
CA PRO A 201 10.87 -17.14 23.63
C PRO A 201 12.19 -17.18 22.86
N LEU A 202 12.09 -17.33 21.54
CA LEU A 202 13.21 -17.25 20.60
C LEU A 202 13.96 -15.92 20.82
N LYS A 203 15.24 -16.01 21.18
CA LYS A 203 16.14 -14.85 21.25
C LYS A 203 16.65 -14.56 19.84
N LEU A 204 16.20 -13.46 19.25
CA LEU A 204 16.64 -13.04 17.92
C LEU A 204 17.59 -11.83 18.00
N PRO A 205 18.51 -11.67 17.04
CA PRO A 205 19.26 -10.43 16.85
C PRO A 205 18.35 -9.22 16.62
N ASP A 206 18.88 -8.01 16.82
CA ASP A 206 18.17 -6.78 16.47
C ASP A 206 18.16 -6.60 14.95
N TYR A 207 17.05 -6.97 14.33
CA TYR A 207 16.81 -6.75 12.91
C TYR A 207 16.29 -5.35 12.65
N THR A 208 16.65 -4.81 11.48
CA THR A 208 16.29 -3.45 11.08
C THR A 208 15.22 -3.40 10.00
N GLY A 209 14.83 -4.55 9.46
CA GLY A 209 13.87 -4.70 8.39
C GLY A 209 13.54 -6.17 8.12
N LEU A 210 12.49 -6.41 7.36
CA LEU A 210 12.07 -7.73 6.91
C LEU A 210 12.08 -7.77 5.39
N VAL A 211 12.67 -8.83 4.84
CA VAL A 211 12.54 -9.21 3.44
C VAL A 211 11.80 -10.53 3.39
N VAL A 212 10.75 -10.60 2.58
CA VAL A 212 9.99 -11.83 2.34
C VAL A 212 10.29 -12.30 0.92
N ASP A 213 10.96 -13.44 0.79
CA ASP A 213 11.20 -14.07 -0.51
C ASP A 213 9.97 -14.88 -0.92
N ALA A 214 9.19 -14.34 -1.85
CA ALA A 214 7.97 -14.95 -2.42
C ALA A 214 8.11 -15.22 -3.93
N ARG A 215 9.36 -15.29 -4.43
CA ARG A 215 9.65 -15.70 -5.81
C ARG A 215 9.15 -17.12 -6.07
N THR A 216 8.89 -17.43 -7.34
CA THR A 216 8.30 -18.68 -7.86
C THR A 216 6.87 -19.00 -7.42
N LEU A 217 6.27 -18.19 -6.53
CA LEU A 217 4.92 -18.39 -6.02
C LEU A 217 3.83 -17.68 -6.82
N LYS A 218 4.21 -16.84 -7.81
CA LYS A 218 3.28 -16.04 -8.62
C LYS A 218 2.39 -15.11 -7.78
N LEU A 219 2.93 -14.60 -6.67
CA LEU A 219 2.25 -13.62 -5.82
C LEU A 219 1.93 -12.36 -6.63
N LYS A 220 0.68 -11.89 -6.53
CA LYS A 220 0.27 -10.60 -7.07
C LYS A 220 0.44 -9.51 -6.02
N PRO A 221 1.12 -8.39 -6.33
CA PRO A 221 1.29 -7.29 -5.38
C PRO A 221 -0.04 -6.59 -5.07
N ALA A 222 -0.11 -5.98 -3.88
CA ALA A 222 -1.26 -5.25 -3.36
C ALA A 222 -0.80 -4.05 -2.50
N LEU A 223 -1.67 -3.06 -2.27
CA LEU A 223 -1.35 -1.89 -1.46
C LEU A 223 -1.11 -2.23 0.02
N ILE A 224 -1.87 -3.19 0.54
CA ILE A 224 -1.86 -3.67 1.92
C ILE A 224 -1.70 -5.20 1.86
N PRO A 225 -0.48 -5.71 1.61
CA PRO A 225 -0.24 -7.14 1.59
C PRO A 225 -0.44 -7.76 2.97
N ARG A 226 -0.99 -8.98 2.99
CA ARG A 226 -1.12 -9.77 4.21
C ARG A 226 -0.08 -10.88 4.24
N ILE A 227 0.47 -11.10 5.43
CA ILE A 227 1.33 -12.24 5.72
C ILE A 227 0.62 -13.08 6.77
N LEU A 228 0.44 -14.36 6.48
CA LEU A 228 -0.39 -15.31 7.21
C LEU A 228 0.47 -16.46 7.73
N GLU A 229 0.01 -17.09 8.81
CA GLU A 229 0.44 -18.42 9.24
C GLU A 229 -0.22 -19.50 8.35
N SER A 230 0.29 -20.74 8.42
CA SER A 230 -0.32 -21.93 7.81
C SER A 230 -1.79 -22.12 8.20
N SER A 231 -2.15 -21.74 9.44
CA SER A 231 -3.50 -21.75 9.99
C SER A 231 -4.45 -20.73 9.34
N GLY A 232 -3.91 -19.77 8.59
CA GLY A 232 -4.64 -18.63 8.03
C GLY A 232 -4.76 -17.43 8.96
N LYS A 233 -4.16 -17.48 10.16
CA LYS A 233 -4.08 -16.33 11.07
C LYS A 233 -3.14 -15.27 10.50
N GLU A 234 -3.53 -13.99 10.59
CA GLU A 234 -2.70 -12.87 10.13
C GLU A 234 -1.52 -12.61 11.08
N LEU A 235 -0.31 -12.63 10.54
CA LEU A 235 0.94 -12.21 11.21
C LEU A 235 1.21 -10.72 11.00
N TYR A 236 0.96 -10.23 9.79
CA TYR A 236 1.20 -8.84 9.42
C TYR A 236 -0.13 -8.12 9.19
N HIS A 237 -0.58 -7.43 10.25
CA HIS A 237 -1.88 -6.77 10.32
C HIS A 237 -1.75 -5.35 10.91
N SER A 238 -2.86 -4.63 11.00
CA SER A 238 -2.93 -3.21 11.40
C SER A 238 -2.44 -2.90 12.82
N GLU A 239 -2.25 -3.88 13.71
CA GLU A 239 -1.66 -3.60 15.05
C GLU A 239 -0.13 -3.69 15.02
N VAL A 240 0.42 -4.41 14.05
CA VAL A 240 1.87 -4.53 13.81
C VAL A 240 2.40 -3.30 13.06
N VAL A 241 1.55 -2.73 12.20
CA VAL A 241 1.82 -1.57 11.35
C VAL A 241 1.24 -0.30 11.97
N SER A 242 2.00 0.79 12.08
CA SER A 242 1.39 2.06 12.51
C SER A 242 0.74 2.78 11.31
N PRO A 243 -0.40 3.46 11.50
CA PRO A 243 -1.03 4.27 10.45
C PRO A 243 -0.07 5.31 9.86
N GLU A 244 0.77 5.92 10.70
CA GLU A 244 1.74 6.93 10.30
C GLU A 244 2.84 6.31 9.43
N GLY A 245 3.42 5.18 9.87
CA GLY A 245 4.46 4.48 9.12
C GLY A 245 3.95 3.94 7.79
N ALA A 246 2.70 3.46 7.74
CA ALA A 246 2.07 3.02 6.51
C ALA A 246 1.77 4.19 5.58
N ALA A 247 1.27 5.33 6.08
CA ALA A 247 1.04 6.51 5.26
C ALA A 247 2.36 7.05 4.66
N GLU A 248 3.42 7.13 5.45
CA GLU A 248 4.71 7.67 5.00
C GLU A 248 5.42 6.71 4.03
N ASN A 249 5.53 5.43 4.41
CA ASN A 249 6.38 4.49 3.70
C ASN A 249 5.60 3.60 2.73
N GLY A 250 4.29 3.47 2.86
CA GLY A 250 3.54 2.33 2.32
C GLY A 250 3.65 1.11 3.24
N VAL A 251 2.77 0.12 3.11
CA VAL A 251 2.81 -1.09 3.97
C VAL A 251 4.01 -1.99 3.62
N ALA A 252 4.26 -2.21 2.34
CA ALA A 252 5.47 -2.88 1.85
C ALA A 252 5.88 -2.30 0.49
N LEU A 253 7.13 -2.56 0.09
CA LEU A 253 7.58 -2.38 -1.29
C LEU A 253 7.93 -3.72 -1.90
N TYR A 254 7.91 -3.76 -3.23
CA TYR A 254 8.18 -4.98 -3.97
C TYR A 254 9.47 -4.85 -4.79
N SER A 255 10.20 -5.94 -4.91
CA SER A 255 11.38 -6.04 -5.77
C SER A 255 11.36 -7.33 -6.57
N ARG A 256 12.05 -7.32 -7.71
CA ARG A 256 12.33 -8.52 -8.51
C ARG A 256 13.64 -9.21 -8.14
N ASP A 257 14.47 -8.54 -7.36
CA ASP A 257 15.80 -9.02 -7.01
C ASP A 257 15.98 -9.08 -5.49
N LEU A 258 16.38 -10.26 -5.01
CA LEU A 258 16.54 -10.49 -3.58
C LEU A 258 17.66 -9.63 -2.99
N THR A 259 18.77 -9.45 -3.71
CA THR A 259 19.91 -8.68 -3.25
C THR A 259 19.57 -7.19 -3.19
N ALA A 260 18.87 -6.69 -4.21
CA ALA A 260 18.34 -5.33 -4.23
C ALA A 260 17.40 -5.08 -3.05
N ALA A 261 16.50 -6.02 -2.75
CA ALA A 261 15.62 -5.92 -1.58
C ALA A 261 16.40 -5.93 -0.26
N GLN A 262 17.41 -6.79 -0.10
CA GLN A 262 18.23 -6.89 1.11
C GLN A 262 19.12 -5.67 1.35
N THR A 263 19.51 -4.96 0.29
CA THR A 263 20.39 -3.77 0.36
C THR A 263 19.62 -2.45 0.28
N ASN A 264 18.30 -2.51 0.15
CA ASN A 264 17.47 -1.34 -0.01
C ASN A 264 17.42 -0.51 1.28
N SER A 265 17.42 0.82 1.12
CA SER A 265 17.28 1.75 2.26
C SER A 265 15.99 1.55 3.06
N ARG A 266 14.95 0.95 2.47
CA ARG A 266 13.70 0.56 3.13
C ARG A 266 13.90 -0.37 4.32
N VAL A 267 14.77 -1.37 4.18
CA VAL A 267 15.02 -2.39 5.22
C VAL A 267 16.31 -2.13 6.00
N THR A 268 17.09 -1.14 5.56
CA THR A 268 18.33 -0.65 6.19
C THR A 268 19.38 -1.77 6.34
N ASN A 269 20.27 -1.70 7.33
CA ASN A 269 21.57 -2.40 7.24
C ASN A 269 21.57 -3.87 7.69
N ASN A 270 20.58 -4.32 8.45
CA ASN A 270 20.52 -5.69 8.98
C ASN A 270 19.11 -6.29 8.86
N PRO A 271 18.62 -6.53 7.63
CA PRO A 271 17.32 -7.18 7.45
C PRO A 271 17.38 -8.67 7.72
N ILE A 272 16.28 -9.23 8.20
CA ILE A 272 16.04 -10.68 8.16
C ILE A 272 15.32 -11.03 6.87
N THR A 273 15.75 -12.11 6.21
CA THR A 273 15.03 -12.70 5.07
C THR A 273 14.28 -13.94 5.51
N LEU A 274 12.97 -13.96 5.30
CA LEU A 274 12.11 -15.14 5.52
C LEU A 274 11.56 -15.61 4.19
N LYS A 275 11.34 -16.93 4.05
CA LYS A 275 10.84 -17.50 2.80
C LYS A 275 9.34 -17.74 2.90
N ALA A 276 8.58 -17.24 1.93
CA ALA A 276 7.18 -17.58 1.81
C ALA A 276 7.04 -19.06 1.41
N GLU A 277 6.10 -19.76 2.02
CA GLU A 277 5.81 -21.15 1.69
C GLU A 277 4.90 -21.23 0.46
N LYS A 278 3.83 -20.43 0.44
CA LYS A 278 2.87 -20.37 -0.66
C LYS A 278 2.09 -19.06 -0.68
N VAL A 279 1.33 -18.87 -1.75
CA VAL A 279 0.25 -17.88 -1.82
C VAL A 279 -1.03 -18.54 -1.32
N SER A 280 -1.90 -17.78 -0.64
CA SER A 280 -3.18 -18.30 -0.15
C SER A 280 -4.09 -18.74 -1.29
N ASP A 281 -4.76 -19.88 -1.14
CA ASP A 281 -5.77 -20.34 -2.11
C ASP A 281 -6.98 -19.40 -2.19
N LYS A 282 -7.17 -18.55 -1.17
CA LYS A 282 -8.26 -17.57 -1.10
C LYS A 282 -7.94 -16.26 -1.81
N SER A 283 -6.67 -15.99 -2.08
CA SER A 283 -6.23 -14.67 -2.53
C SER A 283 -4.87 -14.74 -3.23
N PRO A 284 -4.73 -14.15 -4.43
CA PRO A 284 -3.45 -14.13 -5.13
C PRO A 284 -2.42 -13.19 -4.48
N SER A 285 -2.79 -12.43 -3.46
CA SER A 285 -1.96 -11.39 -2.83
C SER A 285 -1.60 -11.68 -1.37
N ASP A 286 -2.10 -12.79 -0.81
CA ASP A 286 -1.81 -13.16 0.57
C ASP A 286 -0.65 -14.15 0.63
N ILE A 287 0.34 -13.82 1.43
CA ILE A 287 1.54 -14.64 1.65
C ILE A 287 1.29 -15.57 2.82
N VAL A 288 1.60 -16.86 2.67
CA VAL A 288 1.55 -17.84 3.75
C VAL A 288 2.98 -18.25 4.11
N MET A 289 3.31 -18.16 5.39
CA MET A 289 4.61 -18.55 5.96
C MET A 289 4.56 -19.99 6.48
N SER A 290 5.68 -20.71 6.38
CA SER A 290 5.86 -21.98 7.08
C SER A 290 5.77 -21.78 8.60
N ASP A 291 5.41 -22.82 9.36
CA ASP A 291 5.29 -22.73 10.82
C ASP A 291 6.58 -22.24 11.49
N LYS A 292 7.73 -22.70 10.99
CA LYS A 292 9.06 -22.28 11.44
C LYS A 292 9.30 -20.78 11.22
N ASP A 293 9.02 -20.26 10.03
CA ASP A 293 9.25 -18.85 9.74
C ASP A 293 8.19 -17.96 10.41
N ALA A 294 6.97 -18.48 10.63
CA ALA A 294 5.93 -17.82 11.42
C ALA A 294 6.34 -17.64 12.89
N GLU A 295 7.02 -18.62 13.49
CA GLU A 295 7.59 -18.48 14.85
C GLU A 295 8.61 -17.35 14.93
N ILE A 296 9.51 -17.26 13.95
CA ILE A 296 10.49 -16.17 13.84
C ILE A 296 9.76 -14.82 13.69
N PHE A 297 8.76 -14.75 12.81
CA PHE A 297 7.95 -13.55 12.62
C PHE A 297 7.28 -13.09 13.93
N ARG A 298 6.66 -14.01 14.68
CA ARG A 298 6.05 -13.68 15.99
C ARG A 298 7.06 -13.16 16.99
N ALA A 299 8.27 -13.70 17.01
CA ALA A 299 9.35 -13.18 17.86
C ALA A 299 9.78 -11.76 17.44
N ILE A 300 9.85 -11.47 16.14
CA ILE A 300 10.12 -10.11 15.62
C ILE A 300 9.03 -9.11 16.04
N ILE A 301 7.75 -9.48 15.96
CA ILE A 301 6.63 -8.63 16.41
C ILE A 301 6.83 -8.22 17.89
N LYS A 302 7.30 -9.14 18.74
CA LYS A 302 7.56 -8.88 20.16
C LYS A 302 8.74 -7.93 20.38
N GLN A 303 9.77 -7.98 19.52
CA GLN A 303 10.96 -7.12 19.61
C GLN A 303 10.70 -5.65 19.26
N LYS A 304 9.57 -5.33 18.60
CA LYS A 304 9.03 -3.98 18.35
C LYS A 304 10.05 -2.95 17.84
N GLY A 305 9.93 -2.58 16.56
CA GLY A 305 10.56 -1.34 16.08
C GLY A 305 10.30 -1.09 14.61
N PHE A 306 10.93 -1.90 13.76
CA PHE A 306 10.95 -1.64 12.32
C PHE A 306 9.63 -1.95 11.61
N LEU A 307 8.85 -2.93 12.10
CA LEU A 307 7.56 -3.30 11.49
C LEU A 307 6.51 -2.19 11.61
N LYS A 308 6.54 -1.40 12.69
CA LYS A 308 5.67 -0.22 12.86
C LYS A 308 5.93 0.83 11.79
N GLN A 309 7.20 0.99 11.41
CA GLN A 309 7.66 1.88 10.33
C GLN A 309 7.51 1.24 8.95
N CYS A 310 6.86 0.08 8.86
CA CYS A 310 6.65 -0.68 7.62
C CYS A 310 7.94 -1.03 6.90
N ARG A 311 9.06 -1.27 7.58
CA ARG A 311 10.33 -1.67 6.94
C ARG A 311 10.27 -3.12 6.44
N VAL A 312 9.46 -3.34 5.41
CA VAL A 312 9.14 -4.62 4.81
C VAL A 312 9.31 -4.50 3.30
N MET A 313 10.05 -5.45 2.73
CA MET A 313 10.11 -5.67 1.29
C MET A 313 9.69 -7.09 0.95
N ILE A 314 9.01 -7.24 -0.19
CA ILE A 314 8.53 -8.52 -0.70
C ILE A 314 9.17 -8.74 -2.06
N VAL A 315 9.84 -9.87 -2.22
CA VAL A 315 10.51 -10.22 -3.47
C VAL A 315 9.60 -11.16 -4.26
N ILE A 316 9.31 -10.81 -5.51
CA ILE A 316 8.46 -11.59 -6.42
C ILE A 316 9.11 -11.71 -7.80
N ASP A 317 8.46 -12.44 -8.71
CA ASP A 317 8.92 -12.63 -10.11
C ASP A 317 8.61 -11.42 -11.03
#